data_AF-A0A2W4SEY9-F1
#
_entry.id   AF-A0A2W4SEY9-F1
#
_cell.length_a   1.000
_cell.length_b   1.000
_cell.length_c   1.000
_cell.angle_alpha   90.00
_cell.angle_beta   90.00
_cell.angle_gamma   90.00
#
_symmetry.space_group_name_H-M   'P 1'
#
loop_
_entity.id
_entity.type
_entity.pdbx_description
1 polymer ?
#
loop_
_entity_poly.entity_id
_entity_poly.type
_entity_poly.pdbx_seq_one_letter_code
_entity_poly.pdbx_strand_id
1 'polypeptide(L)' 'MRDRRKKFVELAEARVSRAMKDIRLIGNLANKSAYEYTDEDVRRIFRALQKEFDSAKSRFTGDAGGKDAEFRLD' A
#
# COMPACT_ATOMS: atom_id res chain seq x y z
N MET A 1 -8.46 12.48 29.57
CA MET A 1 -8.49 11.40 28.55
C MET A 1 -7.67 11.86 27.34
N ARG A 2 -6.74 11.05 26.83
CA ARG A 2 -6.11 11.36 25.52
C ARG A 2 -7.22 11.32 24.46
N ASP A 3 -7.39 12.40 23.72
CA ASP A 3 -8.30 12.45 22.59
C ASP A 3 -7.83 11.45 21.53
N ARG A 4 -8.51 10.29 21.49
CA ARG A 4 -8.21 9.18 20.58
C ARG A 4 -8.27 9.63 19.12
N ARG A 5 -9.16 10.57 18.79
CA ARG A 5 -9.30 11.14 17.45
C ARG A 5 -8.09 12.01 17.12
N LYS A 6 -7.69 12.91 18.02
CA LYS A 6 -6.47 13.73 17.83
C LYS A 6 -5.24 12.86 17.61
N LYS A 7 -5.05 11.81 18.41
CA LYS A 7 -3.90 10.90 18.25
C LYS A 7 -3.95 10.12 16.93
N PHE A 8 -5.14 9.71 16.49
CA PHE A 8 -5.30 9.08 15.18
C PHE A 8 -4.89 10.02 14.05
N VAL A 9 -5.36 11.27 14.06
CA VAL A 9 -5.05 12.27 13.01
C VAL A 9 -3.54 12.50 12.93
N GLU A 10 -2.90 12.79 14.07
CA GLU A 10 -1.45 13.01 14.15
C GLU A 10 -0.64 11.84 13.55
N LEU A 11 -1.02 10.60 13.90
CA LEU A 11 -0.36 9.42 13.39
C LEU A 11 -0.65 9.17 11.90
N ALA A 12 -1.88 9.41 11.45
CA ALA A 12 -2.28 9.21 10.05
C ALA A 12 -1.53 10.20 9.13
N GLU A 13 -1.52 11.49 9.48
CA GLU A 13 -0.81 12.52 8.71
C GLU A 13 0.69 12.21 8.60
N ALA A 14 1.33 11.86 9.72
CA ALA A 14 2.74 11.52 9.73
C ALA A 14 3.06 10.27 8.89
N ARG A 15 2.23 9.22 8.97
CA ARG A 15 2.46 7.96 8.23
C ARG A 15 2.19 8.11 6.75
N VAL A 16 1.08 8.74 6.37
CA VAL A 16 0.73 8.96 4.96
C VAL A 16 1.76 9.88 4.28
N SER A 17 2.24 10.92 4.98
CA SER A 17 3.29 11.79 4.46
C SER A 17 4.59 11.05 4.17
N ARG A 18 5.00 10.13 5.07
CA ARG A 18 6.19 9.28 4.86
C ARG A 18 5.99 8.34 3.68
N ALA A 19 4.85 7.65 3.62
CA ALA A 19 4.54 6.74 2.51
C ALA A 19 4.57 7.46 1.15
N MET A 20 3.97 8.67 1.05
CA MET A 20 4.04 9.48 -0.16
C MET A 20 5.46 9.85 -0.55
N LYS A 21 6.32 10.18 0.43
CA LYS A 21 7.74 10.48 0.17
C LYS A 21 8.45 9.26 -0.40
N ASP A 22 8.26 8.09 0.20
CA ASP A 22 8.91 6.85 -0.24
C ASP A 22 8.42 6.43 -1.62
N ILE A 23 7.12 6.57 -1.91
CA ILE A 23 6.57 6.34 -3.27
C ILE A 23 7.21 7.25 -4.30
N ARG A 24 7.45 8.54 -3.99
CA ARG A 24 8.17 9.46 -4.90
C ARG A 24 9.61 9.01 -5.15
N LEU A 25 10.30 8.54 -4.10
CA LEU A 25 11.66 8.02 -4.24
C LEU A 25 11.71 6.76 -5.10
N ILE A 26 10.72 5.86 -4.97
CA ILE A 26 10.56 4.71 -5.87
C ILE A 26 10.34 5.19 -7.31
N GLY A 27 9.54 6.23 -7.52
CA GLY A 27 9.35 6.84 -8.84
C GLY A 27 10.64 7.34 -9.48
N ASN A 28 11.59 7.86 -8.69
CA ASN A 28 12.90 8.30 -9.21
C ASN A 28 13.74 7.16 -9.79
N LEU A 29 13.47 5.90 -9.43
CA LEU A 29 14.13 4.72 -10.00
C LEU A 29 13.79 4.52 -11.50
N ALA A 30 12.76 5.20 -12.01
CA ALA A 30 12.44 5.19 -13.44
C ALA A 30 13.51 5.88 -14.31
N ASN A 31 14.50 6.54 -13.70
CA ASN A 31 15.60 7.14 -14.44
C ASN A 31 16.54 6.07 -15.05
N LYS A 32 16.25 5.66 -16.29
CA LYS A 32 17.07 4.70 -17.05
C LYS A 32 18.50 5.18 -17.35
N SER A 33 18.80 6.46 -17.21
CA SER A 33 20.18 6.95 -17.37
C SER A 33 21.06 6.64 -16.15
N ALA A 34 20.44 6.43 -14.98
CA ALA A 34 21.12 6.16 -13.71
C ALA A 34 20.98 4.70 -13.27
N TYR A 35 19.97 3.99 -13.77
CA TYR A 35 19.63 2.65 -13.34
C TYR A 35 19.26 1.74 -14.51
N GLU A 36 19.59 0.47 -14.37
CA GLU A 36 19.11 -0.61 -15.24
C GLU A 36 18.08 -1.44 -14.49
N TYR A 37 16.96 -1.71 -15.14
CA TYR A 37 15.88 -2.53 -14.60
C TYR A 37 15.07 -3.14 -15.73
N THR A 38 14.44 -4.26 -15.44
CA THR A 38 13.55 -4.95 -16.36
C THR A 38 12.09 -4.57 -16.12
N ASP A 39 11.23 -4.84 -17.10
CA ASP A 39 9.79 -4.71 -16.90
C ASP A 39 9.27 -5.65 -15.80
N GLU A 40 9.95 -6.77 -15.56
CA GLU A 40 9.61 -7.68 -14.46
C GLU A 40 9.91 -7.05 -13.10
N ASP A 41 11.02 -6.33 -12.94
CA ASP A 41 11.34 -5.61 -11.70
C ASP A 41 10.25 -4.57 -11.39
N VAL A 42 9.86 -3.79 -12.41
CA VAL A 42 8.78 -2.80 -12.30
C VAL A 42 7.47 -3.48 -11.87
N ARG A 43 7.07 -4.57 -12.53
CA ARG A 43 5.87 -5.33 -12.17
C ARG A 43 5.92 -5.84 -10.74
N ARG A 44 7.05 -6.39 -10.29
CA ARG A 44 7.22 -6.92 -8.94
C ARG A 44 7.13 -5.82 -7.88
N ILE A 45 7.76 -4.68 -8.11
CA ILE A 45 7.69 -3.51 -7.21
C ILE A 45 6.24 -3.08 -7.01
N PHE A 46 5.51 -2.82 -8.09
CA PHE A 46 4.15 -2.30 -7.98
C PHE A 46 3.15 -3.35 -7.48
N ARG A 47 3.33 -4.64 -7.80
CA ARG A 47 2.53 -5.73 -7.20
C ARG A 47 2.71 -5.81 -5.68
N ALA A 48 3.94 -5.68 -5.19
CA ALA A 48 4.20 -5.70 -3.76
C ALA A 48 3.57 -4.49 -3.04
N LEU A 49 3.71 -3.29 -3.61
CA LEU A 49 3.08 -2.07 -3.07
C LEU A 49 1.55 -2.18 -3.05
N GLN A 50 0.95 -2.66 -4.14
CA GLN A 50 -0.50 -2.82 -4.25
C GLN A 50 -1.03 -3.82 -3.21
N LYS A 51 -0.37 -4.97 -3.05
CA LYS A 51 -0.74 -5.98 -2.05
C LYS A 51 -0.72 -5.41 -0.63
N GLU A 52 0.30 -4.64 -0.28
CA GLU A 52 0.39 -4.02 1.04
C GLU A 52 -0.68 -2.93 1.24
N PHE A 53 -0.95 -2.13 0.20
CA PHE A 53 -2.01 -1.14 0.21
C PHE A 53 -3.39 -1.78 0.43
N ASP A 54 -3.69 -2.85 -0.30
CA ASP A 54 -4.95 -3.58 -0.19
C ASP A 54 -5.10 -4.24 1.19
N SER A 55 -4.02 -4.83 1.72
CA SER A 55 -3.96 -5.36 3.10
C SER A 55 -4.21 -4.28 4.16
N ALA A 56 -3.67 -3.08 3.97
CA ALA A 56 -3.95 -1.96 4.87
C ALA A 56 -5.41 -1.50 4.76
N LYS A 57 -5.95 -1.40 3.53
CA LYS A 57 -7.33 -0.99 3.25
C LYS A 57 -8.35 -1.97 3.85
N SER A 58 -8.13 -3.28 3.73
CA SER A 58 -9.05 -4.30 4.22
C SER A 58 -9.29 -4.21 5.73
N ARG A 59 -8.26 -3.81 6.50
CA ARG A 59 -8.36 -3.56 7.95
C ARG A 59 -9.30 -2.41 8.31
N PHE A 60 -9.49 -1.44 7.43
CA PHE A 60 -10.44 -0.33 7.63
C PHE A 60 -11.85 -0.67 7.15
N THR A 61 -11.97 -1.53 6.14
CA THR A 61 -13.28 -1.93 5.60
C THR A 61 -13.91 -3.11 6.34
N GLY A 62 -13.20 -3.68 7.32
CA GLY A 62 -13.72 -4.76 8.15
C GLY A 62 -13.79 -6.11 7.42
N ASP A 63 -12.98 -6.29 6.36
CA ASP A 63 -12.84 -7.58 5.68
C ASP A 63 -11.93 -8.49 6.53
N ALA A 64 -12.45 -8.83 7.71
CA ALA A 64 -11.82 -9.70 8.68
C ALA A 64 -12.09 -11.15 8.28
N GLY A 65 -11.33 -11.66 7.30
CA GLY A 65 -11.21 -13.10 7.05
C GLY A 65 -12.43 -13.78 6.41
N GLY A 66 -12.11 -14.64 5.43
CA GLY A 66 -12.91 -15.79 5.01
C GLY A 66 -14.42 -15.74 5.23
N LYS A 67 -15.17 -15.27 4.23
CA LYS A 67 -16.34 -16.03 3.83
C LYS A 67 -15.91 -16.80 2.61
N ASP A 68 -15.96 -18.13 2.72
CA ASP A 68 -15.90 -19.05 1.60
C ASP A 68 -16.68 -18.44 0.44
N ALA A 69 -15.95 -18.03 -0.61
CA ALA A 69 -16.58 -17.96 -1.90
C ALA A 69 -16.91 -19.42 -2.23
N GLU A 70 -18.12 -19.85 -1.84
CA GLU A 70 -18.75 -21.04 -2.36
C GLU A 70 -18.78 -20.85 -3.88
N PHE A 71 -17.75 -21.39 -4.52
CA PHE A 71 -17.65 -21.44 -5.96
C PHE A 71 -18.89 -22.20 -6.45
N ARG A 72 -19.74 -21.50 -7.21
CA ARG A 72 -20.81 -22.12 -7.98
C ARG A 72 -20.50 -21.95 -9.45
N LEU A 73 -20.55 -23.08 -10.16
CA LEU A 73 -20.69 -23.12 -11.60
C LEU A 73 -22.16 -22.87 -11.90
N ASP A 74 -22.42 -21.80 -12.65
CA ASP A 74 -23.34 -21.81 -13.79
C ASP A 74 -22.73 -20.91 -14.88
#